data_AF-A0A2A2KHC0-F1
#
_entry.id   AF-A0A2A2KHC0-F1
#
_cell.length_a   1.000
_cell.length_b   1.000
_cell.length_c   1.000
_cell.angle_alpha   90.00
_cell.angle_beta   90.00
_cell.angle_gamma   90.00
#
_symmetry.space_group_name_H-M   'P 1'
#
loop_
_entity.id
_entity.type
_entity.pdbx_description
1 polymer ?
#
loop_
_entity_poly.entity_id
_entity_poly.type
_entity_poly.pdbx_seq_one_letter_code
_entity_poly.pdbx_strand_id
1 'polypeptide(L)'
;MLIRVFRSNFRLVRGFSQTFSNKAGPSSIYSLQGLDHKTEGDQLLTFAKSLVQEYWTLKREDQEEFFVKLATNYGANKAALEHAITLFQKNPSYFVEVRNTATPLYYKLLKMVANLPGGVKTVCDMRAHILDFIAHQTDREKVHSLRRIEEACRELLTIWFCLSNLRLERVTWESPGDILYKIAENEAVHPIRGIVDFRKRIGAHRRCFYFGHQAMPREPLVMVHVALMDKIADNVQTIVKSEDDTFDENLHTTAIYYSITSIQKGLSGIDLGNMLIKQVATKITSELPNIKIHSTLSPIPGFRAWLLRCLHEHSEYGQIVDDFIIRTVRRATGKQNLSKDEVTDLLIKIFSAERISLEQLDLLR
;
A
#
# COMPACT_ATOMS: atom_id res chain seq x y z
N MET A 1 -11.51 -56.64 27.22
CA MET A 1 -10.24 -55.94 26.91
C MET A 1 -10.56 -54.44 26.88
N LEU A 2 -10.82 -53.80 28.04
CA LEU A 2 -9.85 -53.01 28.82
C LEU A 2 -9.08 -52.06 27.89
N ILE A 3 -9.33 -50.73 27.91
CA ILE A 3 -8.91 -49.81 28.99
C ILE A 3 -9.91 -48.64 29.14
N ARG A 4 -10.47 -48.53 30.37
CA ARG A 4 -11.03 -47.32 31.01
C ARG A 4 -9.86 -46.43 31.47
N VAL A 5 -10.15 -45.19 31.94
CA VAL A 5 -9.29 -44.23 32.69
C VAL A 5 -8.83 -43.05 31.79
N PHE A 6 -9.11 -41.76 32.00
CA PHE A 6 -9.60 -40.94 33.12
C PHE A 6 -10.65 -39.92 32.61
N ARG A 7 -11.86 -39.91 33.19
CA ARG A 7 -12.66 -38.69 33.35
C ARG A 7 -12.25 -38.10 34.70
N SER A 8 -11.54 -36.96 34.71
CA SER A 8 -11.30 -36.20 35.94
C SER A 8 -12.35 -35.09 36.08
N ASN A 9 -12.83 -34.96 37.30
CA ASN A 9 -13.91 -34.09 37.72
C ASN A 9 -13.50 -32.61 37.62
N PHE A 10 -14.17 -31.85 36.78
CA PHE A 10 -14.31 -30.40 36.99
C PHE A 10 -15.77 -30.11 37.37
N ARG A 11 -16.04 -30.11 38.69
CA ARG A 11 -17.28 -29.60 39.27
C ARG A 11 -17.04 -28.18 39.79
N LEU A 12 -17.78 -27.24 39.20
CA LEU A 12 -18.19 -25.92 39.65
C LEU A 12 -17.15 -25.00 40.31
N VAL A 13 -16.80 -23.94 39.58
CA VAL A 13 -16.98 -22.58 40.10
C VAL A 13 -18.05 -21.90 39.23
N ARG A 14 -19.30 -21.91 39.70
CA ARG A 14 -20.30 -20.92 39.27
C ARG A 14 -19.88 -19.60 39.90
N GLY A 15 -19.46 -18.65 39.08
CA GLY A 15 -19.11 -17.30 39.54
C GLY A 15 -18.97 -16.35 38.36
N PHE A 16 -19.95 -15.46 38.24
CA PHE A 16 -20.00 -14.29 37.35
C PHE A 16 -20.00 -14.56 35.83
N SER A 17 -21.20 -14.84 35.32
CA SER A 17 -21.60 -14.30 34.02
C SER A 17 -21.70 -12.78 34.16
N GLN A 18 -20.63 -12.04 33.89
CA GLN A 18 -20.77 -10.63 33.53
C GLN A 18 -21.36 -10.58 32.13
N THR A 19 -22.69 -10.67 32.05
CA THR A 19 -23.44 -10.10 30.94
C THR A 19 -23.07 -8.62 30.91
N PHE A 20 -22.31 -8.20 29.90
CA PHE A 20 -22.18 -6.79 29.57
C PHE A 20 -23.57 -6.28 29.15
N SER A 21 -24.33 -5.81 30.14
CA SER A 21 -25.48 -4.95 29.88
C SER A 21 -24.94 -3.55 29.66
N ASN A 22 -24.54 -3.26 28.42
CA ASN A 22 -24.34 -1.89 27.98
C ASN A 22 -25.70 -1.36 27.53
N LYS A 23 -26.20 -0.35 28.25
CA LYS A 23 -27.29 0.50 27.78
C LYS A 23 -26.93 1.00 26.38
N ALA A 24 -27.75 0.64 25.40
CA ALA A 24 -27.60 1.03 24.01
C ALA A 24 -27.72 2.55 23.85
N GLY A 25 -26.59 3.21 23.61
CA GLY A 25 -26.57 4.50 22.95
C GLY A 25 -26.72 4.32 21.42
N PRO A 26 -27.00 5.39 20.67
CA PRO A 26 -27.23 5.38 19.21
C PRO A 26 -25.99 5.04 18.35
N SER A 27 -25.01 4.35 18.95
CA SER A 27 -23.62 4.33 18.54
C SER A 27 -22.94 2.97 18.74
N SER A 28 -23.69 1.90 19.01
CA SER A 28 -23.14 0.53 19.10
C SER A 28 -23.03 -0.12 17.72
N ILE A 29 -22.00 -0.95 17.50
CA ILE A 29 -21.96 -1.86 16.34
C ILE A 29 -22.97 -2.97 16.60
N TYR A 30 -24.19 -2.79 16.11
CA TYR A 30 -25.32 -3.67 16.43
C TYR A 30 -25.12 -5.07 15.86
N SER A 31 -24.47 -5.18 14.69
CA SER A 31 -24.19 -6.47 14.05
C SER A 31 -23.33 -7.42 14.87
N LEU A 32 -22.55 -6.89 15.81
CA LEU A 32 -21.61 -7.67 16.63
C LEU A 32 -22.12 -7.93 18.06
N GLN A 33 -23.38 -7.59 18.35
CA GLN A 33 -23.96 -7.86 19.66
C GLN A 33 -23.95 -9.36 19.96
N GLY A 34 -23.35 -9.74 21.10
CA GLY A 34 -23.21 -11.14 21.50
C GLY A 34 -21.94 -11.83 20.98
N LEU A 35 -21.11 -11.14 20.19
CA LEU A 35 -19.79 -11.64 19.84
C LEU A 35 -18.88 -11.64 21.07
N ASP A 36 -18.23 -12.78 21.32
CA ASP A 36 -17.26 -12.93 22.41
C ASP A 36 -15.99 -13.69 21.95
N HIS A 37 -15.03 -13.82 22.86
CA HIS A 37 -13.78 -14.52 22.58
C HIS A 37 -13.91 -16.05 22.43
N LYS A 38 -15.09 -16.62 22.73
CA LYS A 38 -15.39 -18.06 22.56
C LYS A 38 -16.09 -18.34 21.24
N THR A 39 -16.47 -17.30 20.50
CA THR A 39 -17.14 -17.41 19.21
C THR A 39 -16.15 -17.93 18.16
N GLU A 40 -16.47 -19.06 17.55
CA GLU A 40 -15.61 -19.77 16.61
C GLU A 40 -16.40 -20.31 15.41
N GLY A 41 -15.69 -20.72 14.35
CA GLY A 41 -16.27 -21.36 13.17
C GLY A 41 -17.33 -20.52 12.46
N ASP A 42 -18.45 -21.15 12.11
CA ASP A 42 -19.53 -20.57 11.31
C ASP A 42 -20.21 -19.37 11.98
N GLN A 43 -20.25 -19.34 13.32
CA GLN A 43 -20.78 -18.20 14.05
C GLN A 43 -19.93 -16.96 13.80
N LEU A 44 -18.61 -17.09 13.86
CA LEU A 44 -17.69 -15.99 13.60
C LEU A 44 -17.77 -15.51 12.14
N LEU A 45 -17.97 -16.43 11.19
CA LEU A 45 -18.21 -16.08 9.78
C LEU A 45 -19.51 -15.29 9.61
N THR A 46 -20.56 -15.64 10.35
CA THR A 46 -21.84 -14.92 10.34
C THR A 46 -21.66 -13.50 10.85
N PHE A 47 -20.94 -13.31 11.96
CA PHE A 47 -20.59 -11.98 12.47
C PHE A 47 -19.74 -11.18 11.48
N ALA A 48 -18.76 -11.81 10.84
CA ALA A 48 -17.95 -11.15 9.81
C ALA A 48 -18.80 -10.67 8.63
N LYS A 49 -19.79 -11.46 8.19
CA LYS A 49 -20.73 -11.06 7.15
C LYS A 49 -21.59 -9.87 7.58
N SER A 50 -22.15 -9.92 8.78
CA SER A 50 -22.97 -8.82 9.33
C SER A 50 -22.15 -7.54 9.53
N LEU A 51 -20.90 -7.64 9.97
CA LEU A 51 -19.95 -6.53 10.10
C LEU A 51 -19.75 -5.82 8.77
N VAL A 52 -19.47 -6.58 7.71
CA VAL A 52 -19.25 -6.04 6.36
C VAL A 52 -20.52 -5.36 5.84
N GLN A 53 -21.69 -5.99 6.04
CA GLN A 53 -22.97 -5.41 5.63
C GLN A 53 -23.26 -4.09 6.35
N GLU A 54 -23.09 -4.04 7.68
CA GLU A 54 -23.28 -2.81 8.46
C GLU A 54 -22.31 -1.73 7.96
N TYR A 55 -21.02 -2.04 7.86
CA TYR A 55 -20.00 -1.08 7.43
C TYR A 55 -20.31 -0.37 6.12
N TRP A 56 -20.75 -1.12 5.10
CA TRP A 56 -21.04 -0.56 3.77
C TRP A 56 -22.38 0.21 3.71
N THR A 57 -23.24 0.09 4.72
CA THR A 57 -24.46 0.92 4.84
C THR A 57 -24.20 2.27 5.53
N LEU A 58 -23.07 2.41 6.23
CA LEU A 58 -22.71 3.63 6.96
C LEU A 58 -22.26 4.75 6.02
N LYS A 59 -22.55 5.99 6.42
CA LYS A 59 -21.98 7.18 5.80
C LYS A 59 -20.50 7.31 6.16
N ARG A 60 -19.76 8.09 5.37
CA ARG A 60 -18.30 8.26 5.53
C ARG A 60 -17.90 8.76 6.93
N GLU A 61 -18.69 9.66 7.50
CA GLU A 61 -18.49 10.23 8.83
C GLU A 61 -18.62 9.16 9.94
N ASP A 62 -19.55 8.22 9.77
CA ASP A 62 -19.82 7.15 10.73
C ASP A 62 -18.84 5.97 10.60
N GLN A 63 -18.25 5.78 9.41
CA GLN A 63 -17.27 4.72 9.14
C GLN A 63 -16.00 4.86 9.98
N GLU A 64 -15.56 6.08 10.26
CA GLU A 64 -14.39 6.30 11.11
C GLU A 64 -14.68 5.84 12.55
N GLU A 65 -15.80 6.30 13.10
CA GLU A 65 -16.23 5.98 14.46
C GLU A 65 -16.51 4.47 14.61
N PHE A 66 -16.97 3.82 13.54
CA PHE A 66 -17.10 2.36 13.46
C PHE A 66 -15.77 1.65 13.70
N PHE A 67 -14.68 2.06 13.03
CA PHE A 67 -13.37 1.46 13.24
C PHE A 67 -12.82 1.75 14.63
N VAL A 68 -12.97 2.98 15.14
CA VAL A 68 -12.54 3.31 16.51
C VAL A 68 -13.22 2.39 17.53
N LYS A 69 -14.53 2.18 17.40
CA LYS A 69 -15.28 1.25 18.28
C LYS A 69 -14.90 -0.21 18.09
N LEU A 70 -14.62 -0.62 16.86
CA LEU A 70 -14.16 -1.98 16.58
C LEU A 70 -12.84 -2.25 17.31
N ALA A 71 -11.94 -1.26 17.33
CA ALA A 71 -10.63 -1.36 17.97
C ALA A 71 -10.74 -1.40 19.50
N THR A 72 -11.61 -0.57 20.07
CA THR A 72 -11.76 -0.40 21.52
C THR A 72 -12.59 -1.50 22.16
N ASN A 73 -13.71 -1.89 21.55
CA ASN A 73 -14.66 -2.83 22.15
C ASN A 73 -14.35 -4.30 21.85
N TYR A 74 -13.69 -4.59 20.71
CA TYR A 74 -13.41 -5.95 20.24
C TYR A 74 -11.90 -6.24 20.20
N GLY A 75 -11.16 -5.72 21.18
CA GLY A 75 -9.72 -5.91 21.38
C GLY A 75 -9.35 -7.31 21.90
N ALA A 76 -8.20 -7.42 22.58
CA ALA A 76 -7.76 -8.65 23.23
C ALA A 76 -8.45 -8.86 24.59
N ASN A 77 -8.63 -10.12 25.01
CA ASN A 77 -9.20 -10.40 26.33
C ASN A 77 -8.15 -10.14 27.42
N LYS A 78 -8.25 -8.99 28.09
CA LYS A 78 -7.29 -8.56 29.11
C LYS A 78 -7.07 -9.61 30.21
N ALA A 79 -8.13 -10.17 30.77
CA ALA A 79 -8.03 -11.14 31.85
C ALA A 79 -7.36 -12.46 31.39
N ALA A 80 -7.69 -12.92 30.19
CA ALA A 80 -7.06 -14.11 29.62
C ALA A 80 -5.58 -13.88 29.28
N LEU A 81 -5.25 -12.68 28.79
CA LEU A 81 -3.87 -12.28 28.47
C LEU A 81 -3.00 -12.18 29.73
N GLU A 82 -3.50 -11.54 30.79
CA GLU A 82 -2.79 -11.45 32.08
C GLU A 82 -2.52 -12.84 32.68
N HIS A 83 -3.51 -13.75 32.59
CA HIS A 83 -3.34 -15.14 33.00
C HIS A 83 -2.29 -15.86 32.15
N ALA A 84 -2.32 -15.72 30.82
CA ALA A 84 -1.34 -16.34 29.93
C ALA A 84 0.08 -15.83 30.19
N ILE A 85 0.26 -14.53 30.44
CA ILE A 85 1.55 -13.93 30.82
C ILE A 85 2.06 -14.54 32.12
N THR A 86 1.18 -14.72 33.11
CA THR A 86 1.54 -15.33 34.40
C THR A 86 2.02 -16.78 34.22
N LEU A 87 1.40 -17.55 33.32
CA LEU A 87 1.87 -18.91 32.98
C LEU A 87 3.21 -18.88 32.25
N PHE A 88 3.38 -17.96 31.29
CA PHE A 88 4.62 -17.79 30.54
C PHE A 88 5.82 -17.42 31.44
N GLN A 89 5.61 -16.58 32.45
CA GLN A 89 6.65 -16.25 33.44
C GLN A 89 7.11 -17.46 34.24
N LYS A 90 6.22 -18.43 34.50
CA LYS A 90 6.55 -19.67 35.23
C LYS A 90 7.19 -20.71 34.32
N ASN A 91 6.75 -20.77 33.07
CA ASN A 91 7.27 -21.70 32.07
C ASN A 91 7.26 -21.04 30.68
N PRO A 92 8.45 -20.77 30.09
CA PRO A 92 8.57 -20.15 28.78
C PRO A 92 7.89 -20.93 27.63
N SER A 93 7.48 -22.18 27.82
CA SER A 93 6.75 -22.94 26.80
C SER A 93 5.35 -22.39 26.49
N TYR A 94 4.77 -21.57 27.37
CA TYR A 94 3.42 -21.00 27.19
C TYR A 94 3.35 -19.78 26.25
N PHE A 95 4.35 -19.59 25.37
CA PHE A 95 4.38 -18.46 24.45
C PHE A 95 3.22 -18.48 23.44
N VAL A 96 2.68 -19.66 23.13
CA VAL A 96 1.55 -19.83 22.20
C VAL A 96 0.26 -19.28 22.81
N GLU A 97 0.01 -19.53 24.10
CA GLU A 97 -1.14 -19.03 24.84
C GLU A 97 -1.11 -17.50 24.94
N VAL A 98 0.07 -16.92 25.18
CA VAL A 98 0.27 -15.47 25.14
C VAL A 98 -0.08 -14.93 23.75
N ARG A 99 0.44 -15.52 22.68
CA ARG A 99 0.10 -15.10 21.30
C ARG A 99 -1.41 -15.18 21.02
N ASN A 100 -2.05 -16.29 21.39
CA ASN A 100 -3.47 -16.52 21.13
C ASN A 100 -4.38 -15.56 21.90
N THR A 101 -4.03 -15.25 23.15
CA THR A 101 -4.79 -14.34 24.01
C THR A 101 -4.52 -12.87 23.70
N ALA A 102 -3.31 -12.54 23.22
CA ALA A 102 -2.95 -11.21 22.73
C ALA A 102 -3.58 -10.87 21.37
N THR A 103 -4.02 -11.89 20.62
CA THR A 103 -4.69 -11.67 19.32
C THR A 103 -6.07 -11.05 19.55
N PRO A 104 -6.33 -9.82 19.05
CA PRO A 104 -7.60 -9.13 19.26
C PRO A 104 -8.74 -9.77 18.47
N LEU A 105 -9.97 -9.60 18.94
CA LEU A 105 -11.14 -10.22 18.31
C LEU A 105 -11.42 -9.64 16.91
N TYR A 106 -11.19 -8.34 16.70
CA TYR A 106 -11.28 -7.73 15.37
C TYR A 106 -10.32 -8.35 14.36
N TYR A 107 -9.14 -8.83 14.76
CA TYR A 107 -8.21 -9.52 13.85
C TYR A 107 -8.82 -10.84 13.38
N LYS A 108 -9.44 -11.61 14.30
CA LYS A 108 -10.14 -12.85 13.96
C LYS A 108 -11.32 -12.58 13.01
N LEU A 109 -12.06 -11.49 13.23
CA LEU A 109 -13.15 -11.06 12.35
C LEU A 109 -12.63 -10.71 10.95
N LEU A 110 -11.61 -9.85 10.84
CA LEU A 110 -11.00 -9.48 9.55
C LEU A 110 -10.48 -10.70 8.79
N LYS A 111 -9.91 -11.67 9.51
CA LYS A 111 -9.52 -12.95 8.91
C LYS A 111 -10.71 -13.74 8.37
N MET A 112 -11.85 -13.73 9.05
CA MET A 112 -13.08 -14.37 8.55
C MET A 112 -13.73 -13.59 7.41
N VAL A 113 -13.62 -12.25 7.39
CA VAL A 113 -14.09 -11.43 6.26
C VAL A 113 -13.45 -11.90 4.96
N ALA A 114 -12.17 -12.26 4.96
CA ALA A 114 -11.48 -12.76 3.77
C ALA A 114 -12.05 -14.08 3.21
N ASN A 115 -12.77 -14.86 4.02
CA ASN A 115 -13.45 -16.08 3.56
C ASN A 115 -14.80 -15.78 2.87
N LEU A 116 -15.29 -14.55 2.92
CA LEU A 116 -16.49 -14.13 2.20
C LEU A 116 -16.17 -13.92 0.71
N PRO A 117 -17.18 -14.03 -0.19
CA PRO A 117 -17.01 -13.66 -1.59
C PRO A 117 -16.54 -12.20 -1.73
N GLY A 118 -15.39 -11.98 -2.36
CA GLY A 118 -14.78 -10.64 -2.47
C GLY A 118 -14.17 -10.11 -1.16
N GLY A 119 -14.07 -10.94 -0.11
CA GLY A 119 -13.66 -10.53 1.22
C GLY A 119 -12.25 -9.93 1.31
N VAL A 120 -11.29 -10.48 0.56
CA VAL A 120 -9.92 -9.93 0.51
C VAL A 120 -9.92 -8.49 -0.02
N LYS A 121 -10.73 -8.23 -1.07
CA LYS A 121 -10.92 -6.88 -1.62
C LYS A 121 -11.59 -5.96 -0.61
N THR A 122 -12.60 -6.45 0.11
CA THR A 122 -13.24 -5.69 1.19
C THR A 122 -12.25 -5.28 2.28
N VAL A 123 -11.37 -6.17 2.73
CA VAL A 123 -10.34 -5.82 3.74
C VAL A 123 -9.34 -4.80 3.18
N CYS A 124 -8.96 -4.93 1.91
CA CYS A 124 -8.12 -3.95 1.23
C CYS A 124 -8.79 -2.56 1.18
N ASP A 125 -10.07 -2.49 0.83
CA ASP A 125 -10.82 -1.23 0.76
C ASP A 125 -11.05 -0.60 2.14
N MET A 126 -11.37 -1.42 3.14
CA MET A 126 -11.43 -0.99 4.54
C MET A 126 -10.10 -0.40 4.99
N ARG A 127 -8.96 -1.05 4.68
CA ARG A 127 -7.64 -0.50 5.00
C ARG A 127 -7.39 0.83 4.28
N ALA A 128 -7.78 0.96 3.01
CA ALA A 128 -7.66 2.21 2.27
C ALA A 128 -8.43 3.35 2.96
N HIS A 129 -9.64 3.06 3.47
CA HIS A 129 -10.43 4.02 4.24
C HIS A 129 -9.78 4.38 5.58
N ILE A 130 -9.22 3.40 6.30
CA ILE A 130 -8.50 3.65 7.55
C ILE A 130 -7.28 4.55 7.33
N LEU A 131 -6.50 4.32 6.27
CA LEU A 131 -5.35 5.16 5.92
C LEU A 131 -5.77 6.60 5.61
N ASP A 132 -6.89 6.77 4.91
CA ASP A 132 -7.48 8.08 4.61
C ASP A 132 -7.93 8.80 5.89
N PHE A 133 -8.61 8.11 6.80
CA PHE A 133 -8.99 8.67 8.10
C PHE A 133 -7.76 9.07 8.94
N ILE A 134 -6.73 8.23 9.00
CA ILE A 134 -5.48 8.54 9.71
C ILE A 134 -4.81 9.81 9.16
N ALA A 135 -4.87 10.02 7.84
CA ALA A 135 -4.25 11.18 7.20
C ALA A 135 -4.95 12.51 7.55
N HIS A 136 -6.25 12.49 7.85
CA HIS A 136 -7.06 13.69 8.09
C HIS A 136 -7.49 13.89 9.55
N GLN A 137 -7.25 12.90 10.42
CA GLN A 137 -7.65 12.96 11.83
C GLN A 137 -6.63 13.72 12.69
N THR A 138 -7.11 14.63 13.53
CA THR A 138 -6.33 15.43 14.48
C THR A 138 -6.34 14.86 15.89
N ASP A 139 -7.39 14.12 16.27
CA ASP A 139 -7.50 13.45 17.57
C ASP A 139 -6.52 12.27 17.68
N ARG A 140 -5.56 12.39 18.61
CA ARG A 140 -4.50 11.38 18.83
C ARG A 140 -5.04 10.03 19.30
N GLU A 141 -6.10 10.01 20.10
CA GLU A 141 -6.67 8.76 20.64
C GLU A 141 -7.39 7.97 19.54
N LYS A 142 -8.11 8.68 18.66
CA LYS A 142 -8.72 8.07 17.47
C LYS A 142 -7.65 7.57 16.50
N VAL A 143 -6.63 8.38 16.20
CA VAL A 143 -5.50 7.95 15.35
C VAL A 143 -4.84 6.69 15.90
N HIS A 144 -4.61 6.63 17.22
CA HIS A 144 -4.02 5.45 17.85
C HIS A 144 -4.90 4.20 17.67
N SER A 145 -6.22 4.33 17.87
CA SER A 145 -7.18 3.23 17.69
C SER A 145 -7.25 2.76 16.22
N LEU A 146 -7.31 3.70 15.27
CA LEU A 146 -7.30 3.42 13.83
C LEU A 146 -6.02 2.70 13.40
N ARG A 147 -4.86 3.11 13.94
CA ARG A 147 -3.57 2.45 13.65
C ARG A 147 -3.55 0.98 14.09
N ARG A 148 -4.20 0.62 15.21
CA ARG A 148 -4.25 -0.79 15.64
C ARG A 148 -4.99 -1.69 14.65
N ILE A 149 -6.09 -1.20 14.07
CA ILE A 149 -6.82 -1.94 13.04
C ILE A 149 -6.05 -1.92 11.71
N GLU A 150 -5.45 -0.78 11.35
CA GLU A 150 -4.59 -0.68 10.17
C GLU A 150 -3.47 -1.73 10.21
N GLU A 151 -2.81 -1.89 11.35
CA GLU A 151 -1.76 -2.88 11.57
C GLU A 151 -2.26 -4.30 11.36
N ALA A 152 -3.44 -4.63 11.92
CA ALA A 152 -4.07 -5.94 11.71
C ALA A 152 -4.41 -6.20 10.24
N CYS A 153 -4.98 -5.21 9.54
CA CYS A 153 -5.25 -5.30 8.10
C CYS A 153 -3.95 -5.47 7.31
N ARG A 154 -2.91 -4.69 7.62
CA ARG A 154 -1.61 -4.76 6.96
C ARG A 154 -0.97 -6.13 7.15
N GLU A 155 -0.99 -6.69 8.35
CA GLU A 155 -0.46 -8.02 8.63
C GLU A 155 -1.18 -9.09 7.79
N LEU A 156 -2.51 -9.10 7.82
CA LEU A 156 -3.32 -10.05 7.05
C LEU A 156 -3.08 -9.93 5.53
N LEU A 157 -3.09 -8.71 5.00
CA LEU A 157 -2.84 -8.45 3.59
C LEU A 157 -1.40 -8.85 3.18
N THR A 158 -0.41 -8.63 4.04
CA THR A 158 0.97 -9.06 3.79
C THR A 158 1.06 -10.58 3.67
N ILE A 159 0.32 -11.31 4.50
CA ILE A 159 0.26 -12.79 4.44
C ILE A 159 -0.47 -13.26 3.17
N TRP A 160 -1.58 -12.61 2.79
CA TRP A 160 -2.38 -13.03 1.63
C TRP A 160 -1.72 -12.72 0.29
N PHE A 161 -1.02 -11.58 0.18
CA PHE A 161 -0.37 -11.10 -1.04
C PHE A 161 1.11 -11.45 -1.12
N CYS A 162 1.51 -12.61 -0.61
CA CYS A 162 2.87 -13.10 -0.84
C CYS A 162 3.11 -13.32 -2.35
N LEU A 163 4.34 -13.05 -2.80
CA LEU A 163 4.70 -13.03 -4.21
C LEU A 163 4.31 -14.30 -4.99
N SER A 164 4.40 -15.47 -4.36
CA SER A 164 4.04 -16.76 -4.99
C SER A 164 2.57 -16.85 -5.41
N ASN A 165 1.71 -16.01 -4.83
CA ASN A 165 0.28 -15.98 -5.13
C ASN A 165 -0.08 -14.91 -6.17
N LEU A 166 0.88 -14.08 -6.59
CA LEU A 166 0.68 -13.07 -7.61
C LEU A 166 0.88 -13.68 -9.01
N ARG A 167 0.00 -13.31 -9.94
CA ARG A 167 0.10 -13.71 -11.34
C ARG A 167 0.48 -12.51 -12.19
N LEU A 168 1.56 -12.65 -12.95
CA LEU A 168 1.99 -11.67 -13.93
C LEU A 168 1.23 -11.88 -15.24
N GLU A 169 0.52 -10.86 -15.69
CA GLU A 169 -0.22 -10.88 -16.95
C GLU A 169 0.20 -9.72 -17.86
N ARG A 170 0.26 -9.99 -19.17
CA ARG A 170 0.54 -8.98 -20.19
C ARG A 170 -0.76 -8.25 -20.54
N VAL A 171 -0.70 -6.93 -20.52
CA VAL A 171 -1.78 -6.04 -20.95
C VAL A 171 -1.56 -5.71 -22.42
N THR A 172 -2.60 -5.91 -23.22
CA THR A 172 -2.63 -5.56 -24.63
C THR A 172 -3.94 -4.85 -24.95
N TRP A 173 -4.08 -4.33 -26.16
CA TRP A 173 -5.34 -3.71 -26.60
C TRP A 173 -6.53 -4.69 -26.60
N GLU A 174 -6.27 -6.00 -26.60
CA GLU A 174 -7.28 -7.06 -26.57
C GLU A 174 -7.67 -7.48 -25.14
N SER A 175 -7.00 -6.93 -24.11
CA SER A 175 -7.32 -7.23 -22.72
C SER A 175 -8.73 -6.74 -22.34
N PRO A 176 -9.37 -7.35 -21.32
CA PRO A 176 -10.71 -6.95 -20.87
C PRO A 176 -10.83 -5.45 -20.57
N GLY A 177 -11.90 -4.82 -21.07
CA GLY A 177 -12.08 -3.36 -21.02
C GLY A 177 -12.12 -2.77 -19.61
N ASP A 178 -12.59 -3.51 -18.61
CA ASP A 178 -12.57 -3.11 -17.20
C ASP A 178 -11.15 -3.07 -16.63
N ILE A 179 -10.28 -4.01 -17.01
CA ILE A 179 -8.86 -4.01 -16.61
C ILE A 179 -8.15 -2.82 -17.26
N LEU A 180 -8.40 -2.61 -18.56
CA LEU A 180 -7.88 -1.46 -19.31
C LEU A 180 -8.30 -0.13 -18.68
N TYR A 181 -9.57 0.01 -18.32
CA TYR A 181 -10.10 1.19 -17.63
C TYR A 181 -9.39 1.44 -16.30
N LYS A 182 -9.27 0.41 -15.45
CA LYS A 182 -8.60 0.52 -14.14
C LYS A 182 -7.14 0.91 -14.28
N ILE A 183 -6.42 0.34 -15.24
CA ILE A 183 -5.01 0.70 -15.52
C ILE A 183 -4.92 2.16 -15.98
N ALA A 184 -5.80 2.59 -16.88
CA ALA A 184 -5.78 3.95 -17.41
C ALA A 184 -6.09 5.01 -16.34
N GLU A 185 -7.08 4.73 -15.48
CA GLU A 185 -7.51 5.63 -14.41
C GLU A 185 -6.47 5.75 -13.29
N ASN A 186 -5.72 4.68 -13.01
CA ASN A 186 -4.80 4.60 -11.87
C ASN A 186 -3.33 4.83 -12.24
N GLU A 187 -3.02 5.42 -13.40
CA GLU A 187 -1.65 5.81 -13.77
C GLU A 187 -1.15 7.02 -12.96
N ALA A 188 -0.31 6.74 -11.96
CA ALA A 188 0.14 7.73 -10.99
C ALA A 188 1.43 8.47 -11.40
N VAL A 189 2.27 7.89 -12.26
CA VAL A 189 3.57 8.48 -12.63
C VAL A 189 3.40 9.43 -13.82
N HIS A 190 2.69 8.97 -14.86
CA HIS A 190 2.49 9.75 -16.09
C HIS A 190 1.04 9.69 -16.56
N PRO A 191 0.16 10.61 -16.11
CA PRO A 191 -1.26 10.58 -16.44
C PRO A 191 -1.52 10.38 -17.93
N ILE A 192 -2.43 9.46 -18.24
CA ILE A 192 -2.78 9.08 -19.61
C ILE A 192 -3.67 10.16 -20.24
N ARG A 193 -3.28 10.64 -21.42
CA ARG A 193 -3.95 11.73 -22.16
C ARG A 193 -4.92 11.17 -23.18
N GLY A 194 -5.94 10.47 -22.69
CA GLY A 194 -6.99 9.88 -23.52
C GLY A 194 -6.60 8.56 -24.20
N ILE A 195 -7.52 8.06 -25.03
CA ILE A 195 -7.48 6.68 -25.54
C ILE A 195 -6.33 6.40 -26.51
N VAL A 196 -5.95 7.40 -27.33
CA VAL A 196 -4.87 7.27 -28.31
C VAL A 196 -3.52 7.14 -27.60
N ASP A 197 -3.28 7.95 -26.57
CA ASP A 197 -2.08 7.82 -25.71
C ASP A 197 -2.04 6.44 -25.05
N PHE A 198 -3.17 6.00 -24.49
CA PHE A 198 -3.22 4.69 -23.84
C PHE A 198 -2.90 3.54 -24.80
N ARG A 199 -3.48 3.55 -26.00
CA ARG A 199 -3.22 2.55 -27.03
C ARG A 199 -1.74 2.50 -27.42
N LYS A 200 -1.07 3.65 -27.51
CA LYS A 200 0.38 3.73 -27.78
C LYS A 200 1.18 3.06 -26.66
N ARG A 201 0.82 3.28 -25.39
CA ARG A 201 1.54 2.74 -24.21
C ARG A 201 1.43 1.23 -24.02
N ILE A 202 0.46 0.59 -24.65
CA ILE A 202 0.29 -0.88 -24.63
C ILE A 202 0.46 -1.53 -26.01
N GLY A 203 0.88 -0.74 -27.00
CA GLY A 203 1.07 -1.13 -28.39
C GLY A 203 2.45 -1.71 -28.68
N ALA A 204 2.87 -1.62 -29.95
CA ALA A 204 4.20 -2.01 -30.39
C ALA A 204 5.30 -1.21 -29.67
N HIS A 205 6.48 -1.81 -29.51
CA HIS A 205 7.64 -1.22 -28.81
C HIS A 205 7.38 -0.87 -27.33
N ARG A 206 6.22 -1.28 -26.81
CA ARG A 206 5.82 -1.11 -25.43
C ARG A 206 5.39 -2.44 -24.86
N ARG A 207 5.60 -2.60 -23.56
CA ARG A 207 5.02 -3.70 -22.79
C ARG A 207 4.37 -3.11 -21.56
N CYS A 208 3.14 -3.50 -21.30
CA CYS A 208 2.48 -3.21 -20.05
C CYS A 208 2.14 -4.56 -19.41
N PHE A 209 2.48 -4.67 -18.13
CA PHE A 209 2.16 -5.84 -17.34
C PHE A 209 1.41 -5.42 -16.09
N TYR A 210 0.60 -6.33 -15.56
CA TYR A 210 0.03 -6.17 -14.23
C TYR A 210 0.18 -7.44 -13.40
N PHE A 211 0.25 -7.25 -12.09
CA PHE A 211 0.16 -8.33 -11.12
C PHE A 211 -1.29 -8.44 -10.64
N GLY A 212 -1.90 -9.60 -10.88
CA GLY A 212 -3.21 -9.97 -10.34
C GLY A 212 -3.10 -10.97 -9.20
N HIS A 213 -4.21 -11.22 -8.52
CA HIS A 213 -4.31 -12.24 -7.48
C HIS A 213 -5.65 -12.98 -7.58
N GLN A 214 -5.64 -14.30 -7.38
CA GLN A 214 -6.83 -15.13 -7.59
C GLN A 214 -8.02 -14.76 -6.68
N ALA A 215 -7.75 -14.29 -5.45
CA ALA A 215 -8.79 -13.83 -4.53
C ALA A 215 -9.36 -12.44 -4.87
N MET A 216 -8.77 -11.71 -5.82
CA MET A 216 -9.27 -10.43 -6.35
C MET A 216 -9.24 -10.48 -7.88
N PRO A 217 -10.12 -11.31 -8.49
CA PRO A 217 -10.12 -11.48 -9.93
C PRO A 217 -10.46 -10.14 -10.61
N ARG A 218 -9.80 -9.87 -11.75
CA ARG A 218 -9.98 -8.61 -12.52
C ARG A 218 -9.65 -7.34 -11.73
N GLU A 219 -8.90 -7.46 -10.63
CA GLU A 219 -8.32 -6.33 -9.89
C GLU A 219 -6.80 -6.30 -10.11
N PRO A 220 -6.29 -5.38 -10.95
CA PRO A 220 -4.86 -5.20 -11.07
C PRO A 220 -4.31 -4.57 -9.78
N LEU A 221 -3.21 -5.12 -9.26
CA LEU A 221 -2.59 -4.70 -8.01
C LEU A 221 -1.46 -3.71 -8.25
N VAL A 222 -0.52 -4.14 -9.08
CA VAL A 222 0.63 -3.35 -9.49
C VAL A 222 0.70 -3.43 -11.00
N MET A 223 0.86 -2.29 -11.65
CA MET A 223 1.11 -2.21 -13.08
C MET A 223 2.52 -1.72 -13.37
N VAL A 224 3.08 -2.19 -14.47
CA VAL A 224 4.45 -1.90 -14.89
C VAL A 224 4.43 -1.58 -16.38
N HIS A 225 4.73 -0.34 -16.73
CA HIS A 225 4.93 0.11 -18.09
C HIS A 225 6.41 0.07 -18.46
N VAL A 226 6.69 -0.53 -19.62
CA VAL A 226 8.03 -0.74 -20.14
C VAL A 226 8.12 -0.25 -21.58
N ALA A 227 9.16 0.51 -21.88
CA ALA A 227 9.52 0.91 -23.23
C ALA A 227 10.70 0.07 -23.72
N LEU A 228 10.60 -0.44 -24.95
CA LEU A 228 11.68 -1.15 -25.62
C LEU A 228 12.50 -0.14 -26.41
N MET A 229 13.82 -0.13 -26.20
CA MET A 229 14.73 0.88 -26.73
C MET A 229 16.12 0.27 -27.03
N ASP A 230 16.96 1.03 -27.72
CA ASP A 230 18.32 0.60 -28.08
C ASP A 230 19.37 1.03 -27.04
N LYS A 231 19.01 1.97 -26.17
CA LYS A 231 19.89 2.52 -25.13
C LYS A 231 19.11 2.82 -23.85
N ILE A 232 19.84 3.04 -22.75
CA ILE A 232 19.25 3.50 -21.50
C ILE A 232 18.66 4.91 -21.70
N ALA A 233 17.39 5.08 -21.36
CA ALA A 233 16.72 6.37 -21.44
C ALA A 233 17.13 7.29 -20.29
N ASP A 234 17.34 8.56 -20.60
CA ASP A 234 17.62 9.65 -19.66
C ASP A 234 16.47 10.65 -19.55
N ASN A 235 15.46 10.53 -20.43
CA ASN A 235 14.38 11.50 -20.57
C ASN A 235 13.05 10.81 -20.90
N VAL A 236 12.03 11.02 -20.07
CA VAL A 236 10.72 10.36 -20.25
C VAL A 236 9.90 10.92 -21.40
N GLN A 237 10.11 12.19 -21.78
CA GLN A 237 9.44 12.78 -22.93
C GLN A 237 9.84 12.09 -24.24
N THR A 238 11.06 11.52 -24.32
CA THR A 238 11.45 10.70 -25.49
C THR A 238 10.61 9.43 -25.60
N ILE A 239 10.23 8.83 -24.47
CA ILE A 239 9.40 7.62 -24.42
C ILE A 239 7.93 7.93 -24.72
N VAL A 240 7.40 9.06 -24.20
CA VAL A 240 5.97 9.40 -24.33
C VAL A 240 5.65 10.01 -25.70
N LYS A 241 6.60 10.73 -26.32
CA LYS A 241 6.38 11.43 -27.59
C LYS A 241 6.86 10.66 -28.83
N SER A 242 7.56 9.54 -28.67
CA SER A 242 8.05 8.77 -29.82
C SER A 242 6.89 8.27 -30.69
N GLU A 243 7.02 8.48 -31.99
CA GLU A 243 6.15 7.91 -33.02
C GLU A 243 6.92 6.78 -33.70
N ASP A 244 7.08 5.67 -32.99
CA ASP A 244 7.80 4.49 -33.49
C ASP A 244 6.85 3.69 -34.40
N ASP A 245 6.74 4.09 -35.67
CA ASP A 245 5.72 3.54 -36.56
C ASP A 245 6.13 2.28 -37.34
N THR A 246 7.39 1.81 -37.32
CA THR A 246 7.79 0.76 -38.31
C THR A 246 8.98 -0.15 -38.01
N PHE A 247 9.63 -0.10 -36.84
CA PHE A 247 10.83 -0.92 -36.62
C PHE A 247 10.52 -2.33 -36.09
N ASP A 248 11.38 -3.30 -36.39
CA ASP A 248 11.32 -4.64 -35.80
C ASP A 248 11.69 -4.57 -34.31
N GLU A 249 10.80 -5.01 -33.42
CA GLU A 249 11.02 -5.03 -31.97
C GLU A 249 12.26 -5.85 -31.57
N ASN A 250 12.69 -6.81 -32.42
CA ASN A 250 13.88 -7.61 -32.18
C ASN A 250 15.18 -6.79 -32.23
N LEU A 251 15.18 -5.57 -32.76
CA LEU A 251 16.36 -4.72 -32.81
C LEU A 251 16.68 -4.08 -31.45
N HIS A 252 15.70 -4.02 -30.54
CA HIS A 252 15.89 -3.42 -29.24
C HIS A 252 16.74 -4.28 -28.31
N THR A 253 17.62 -3.62 -27.57
CA THR A 253 18.58 -4.25 -26.64
C THR A 253 18.25 -3.93 -25.18
N THR A 254 17.39 -2.94 -24.95
CA THR A 254 17.15 -2.34 -23.64
C THR A 254 15.65 -2.24 -23.33
N ALA A 255 15.27 -2.64 -22.11
CA ALA A 255 13.94 -2.45 -21.56
C ALA A 255 13.96 -1.40 -20.43
N ILE A 256 13.18 -0.33 -20.63
CA ILE A 256 13.08 0.79 -19.69
C ILE A 256 11.76 0.76 -18.93
N TYR A 257 11.84 0.52 -17.62
CA TYR A 257 10.68 0.56 -16.72
C TYR A 257 10.42 2.01 -16.30
N TYR A 258 9.49 2.68 -16.95
CA TYR A 258 9.28 4.13 -16.79
C TYR A 258 8.05 4.46 -15.94
N SER A 259 7.16 3.51 -15.68
CA SER A 259 6.10 3.66 -14.67
C SER A 259 5.84 2.34 -13.96
N ILE A 260 5.84 2.38 -12.63
CA ILE A 260 5.44 1.28 -11.75
C ILE A 260 4.44 1.88 -10.78
N THR A 261 3.19 1.43 -10.82
CA THR A 261 2.12 1.99 -10.00
C THR A 261 1.39 0.92 -9.22
N SER A 262 1.25 1.14 -7.91
CA SER A 262 0.33 0.38 -7.05
C SER A 262 -1.08 0.96 -7.19
N ILE A 263 -1.99 0.17 -7.75
CA ILE A 263 -3.37 0.59 -8.05
C ILE A 263 -4.23 0.53 -6.79
N GLN A 264 -4.03 -0.49 -5.94
CA GLN A 264 -4.81 -0.66 -4.73
C GLN A 264 -4.22 0.18 -3.58
N LYS A 265 -4.90 1.27 -3.21
CA LYS A 265 -4.51 2.14 -2.08
C LYS A 265 -4.40 1.37 -0.77
N GLY A 266 -5.26 0.37 -0.58
CA GLY A 266 -5.25 -0.53 0.58
C GLY A 266 -4.04 -1.45 0.66
N LEU A 267 -3.19 -1.52 -0.37
CA LEU A 267 -1.90 -2.22 -0.34
C LEU A 267 -0.72 -1.26 -0.18
N SER A 268 -0.96 0.05 0.00
CA SER A 268 0.09 1.05 0.20
C SER A 268 1.00 0.68 1.39
N GLY A 269 2.31 0.72 1.17
CA GLY A 269 3.32 0.37 2.19
C GLY A 269 3.46 -1.13 2.48
N ILE A 270 2.78 -2.01 1.72
CA ILE A 270 3.01 -3.46 1.77
C ILE A 270 4.06 -3.81 0.70
N ASP A 271 5.15 -4.45 1.13
CA ASP A 271 6.11 -5.01 0.19
C ASP A 271 5.51 -6.26 -0.46
N LEU A 272 5.09 -6.11 -1.72
CA LEU A 272 4.64 -7.22 -2.57
C LEU A 272 5.82 -8.06 -3.11
N GLY A 273 7.04 -7.73 -2.66
CA GLY A 273 8.28 -8.46 -2.84
C GLY A 273 9.23 -7.76 -3.80
N ASN A 274 10.52 -7.80 -3.45
CA ASN A 274 11.66 -7.34 -4.26
C ASN A 274 11.82 -8.02 -5.64
N MET A 275 10.93 -8.94 -6.01
CA MET A 275 11.02 -9.72 -7.24
C MET A 275 9.96 -9.35 -8.29
N LEU A 276 9.07 -8.39 -8.05
CA LEU A 276 8.10 -7.95 -9.07
C LEU A 276 8.82 -7.59 -10.38
N ILE A 277 9.83 -6.72 -10.29
CA ILE A 277 10.62 -6.33 -11.47
C ILE A 277 11.42 -7.49 -12.05
N LYS A 278 11.88 -8.44 -11.21
CA LYS A 278 12.57 -9.64 -11.70
C LYS A 278 11.64 -10.53 -12.53
N GLN A 279 10.37 -10.69 -12.14
CA GLN A 279 9.41 -11.46 -12.92
C GLN A 279 9.12 -10.78 -14.26
N VAL A 280 8.93 -9.46 -14.27
CA VAL A 280 8.73 -8.69 -15.50
C VAL A 280 9.96 -8.81 -16.41
N ALA A 281 11.17 -8.63 -15.85
CA ALA A 281 12.42 -8.78 -16.59
C ALA A 281 12.54 -10.17 -17.21
N THR A 282 12.33 -11.23 -16.40
CA THR A 282 12.37 -12.62 -16.87
C THR A 282 11.35 -12.86 -18.00
N LYS A 283 10.14 -12.32 -17.87
CA LYS A 283 9.11 -12.43 -18.91
C LYS A 283 9.53 -11.74 -20.20
N ILE A 284 10.07 -10.52 -20.11
CA ILE A 284 10.57 -9.77 -21.27
C ILE A 284 11.74 -10.50 -21.92
N THR A 285 12.75 -10.95 -21.16
CA THR A 285 13.90 -11.68 -21.71
C THR A 285 13.47 -13.00 -22.37
N SER A 286 12.45 -13.67 -21.85
CA SER A 286 11.91 -14.89 -22.46
C SER A 286 11.17 -14.63 -23.77
N GLU A 287 10.52 -13.47 -23.91
CA GLU A 287 9.78 -13.07 -25.11
C GLU A 287 10.72 -12.48 -26.19
N LEU A 288 11.69 -11.70 -25.75
CA LEU A 288 12.62 -10.93 -26.60
C LEU A 288 14.06 -11.18 -26.11
N PRO A 289 14.73 -12.25 -26.57
CA PRO A 289 16.07 -12.63 -26.10
C PRO A 289 17.17 -11.59 -26.37
N ASN A 290 16.94 -10.67 -27.32
CA ASN A 290 17.88 -9.60 -27.66
C ASN A 290 17.95 -8.50 -26.60
N ILE A 291 16.92 -8.39 -25.74
CA ILE A 291 16.94 -7.47 -24.61
C ILE A 291 17.88 -8.02 -23.53
N LYS A 292 19.01 -7.34 -23.35
CA LYS A 292 20.03 -7.67 -22.34
C LYS A 292 20.09 -6.65 -21.21
N ILE A 293 19.67 -5.42 -21.47
CA ILE A 293 19.77 -4.32 -20.53
C ILE A 293 18.37 -4.02 -19.96
N HIS A 294 18.30 -3.94 -18.64
CA HIS A 294 17.08 -3.59 -17.92
C HIS A 294 17.39 -2.41 -17.01
N SER A 295 16.64 -1.31 -17.14
CA SER A 295 16.85 -0.11 -16.35
C SER A 295 15.55 0.60 -16.03
N THR A 296 15.44 1.17 -14.84
CA THR A 296 14.27 1.98 -14.46
C THR A 296 14.51 3.45 -14.81
N LEU A 297 13.50 4.14 -15.29
CA LEU A 297 13.47 5.61 -15.35
C LEU A 297 12.48 6.11 -14.30
N SER A 298 12.92 6.11 -13.05
CA SER A 298 12.06 6.35 -11.88
C SER A 298 11.99 7.84 -11.50
N PRO A 299 10.82 8.33 -11.05
CA PRO A 299 10.73 9.65 -10.43
C PRO A 299 11.41 9.65 -9.04
N ILE A 300 11.73 10.84 -8.53
CA ILE A 300 12.24 11.04 -7.17
C ILE A 300 11.23 11.88 -6.37
N PRO A 301 10.06 11.32 -6.03
CA PRO A 301 9.03 12.05 -5.30
C PRO A 301 9.56 12.49 -3.93
N GLY A 302 9.14 13.66 -3.47
CA GLY A 302 9.56 14.22 -2.18
C GLY A 302 10.94 14.90 -2.20
N PHE A 303 11.78 14.71 -3.23
CA PHE A 303 13.09 15.39 -3.31
C PHE A 303 12.98 16.91 -3.24
N ARG A 304 12.03 17.49 -3.96
CA ARG A 304 11.78 18.94 -3.93
C ARG A 304 11.38 19.44 -2.54
N ALA A 305 10.46 18.73 -1.86
CA ALA A 305 10.01 19.09 -0.52
C ALA A 305 11.15 18.95 0.52
N TRP A 306 11.94 17.88 0.40
CA TRP A 306 13.15 17.67 1.19
C TRP A 306 14.16 18.82 0.97
N LEU A 307 14.44 19.17 -0.28
CA LEU A 307 15.37 20.24 -0.63
C LEU A 307 14.94 21.58 -0.03
N LEU A 308 13.65 21.94 -0.17
CA LEU A 308 13.11 23.16 0.43
C LEU A 308 13.24 23.17 1.97
N ARG A 309 12.94 22.05 2.63
CA ARG A 309 13.11 21.92 4.09
C ARG A 309 14.56 22.16 4.51
N CYS A 310 15.51 21.66 3.74
CA CYS A 310 16.93 21.84 3.99
C CYS A 310 17.40 23.27 3.72
N LEU A 311 16.91 23.92 2.66
CA LEU A 311 17.23 25.31 2.36
C LEU A 311 16.68 26.28 3.41
N HIS A 312 15.53 25.96 4.01
CA HIS A 312 14.97 26.74 5.12
C HIS A 312 15.60 26.43 6.49
N GLU A 313 16.65 25.60 6.58
CA GLU A 313 17.27 25.17 7.84
C GLU A 313 16.35 24.40 8.82
N HIS A 314 15.20 23.91 8.35
CA HIS A 314 14.25 23.12 9.16
C HIS A 314 14.59 21.61 9.14
N SER A 315 15.86 21.28 8.97
CA SER A 315 16.35 19.96 8.61
C SER A 315 17.43 19.49 9.59
N GLU A 316 17.41 18.22 9.97
CA GLU A 316 18.46 17.60 10.79
C GLU A 316 19.83 17.54 10.09
N TYR A 317 19.81 17.59 8.75
CA TYR A 317 20.99 17.76 7.93
C TYR A 317 21.30 19.26 7.85
N GLY A 318 22.52 19.67 8.19
CA GLY A 318 22.95 21.07 8.19
C GLY A 318 22.86 21.76 6.82
N GLN A 319 23.41 22.97 6.70
CA GLN A 319 23.34 23.75 5.46
C GLN A 319 23.87 22.98 4.24
N ILE A 320 22.97 22.70 3.28
CA ILE A 320 23.29 21.95 2.05
C ILE A 320 24.08 22.80 1.03
N VAL A 321 23.95 24.13 1.11
CA VAL A 321 24.66 25.05 0.21
C VAL A 321 26.13 25.09 0.57
N ASP A 322 26.97 24.48 -0.27
CA ASP A 322 28.43 24.48 -0.17
C ASP A 322 29.07 25.30 -1.30
N ASP A 323 30.40 25.38 -1.31
CA ASP A 323 31.16 26.10 -2.34
C ASP A 323 30.96 25.53 -3.75
N PHE A 324 30.59 24.25 -3.88
CA PHE A 324 30.29 23.64 -5.17
C PHE A 324 28.95 24.16 -5.71
N ILE A 325 27.90 24.16 -4.89
CA ILE A 325 26.59 24.70 -5.26
C ILE A 325 26.69 26.20 -5.56
N ILE A 326 27.40 26.96 -4.73
CA ILE A 326 27.60 28.40 -4.96
C ILE A 326 28.28 28.64 -6.31
N ARG A 327 29.36 27.92 -6.62
CA ARG A 327 30.04 28.04 -7.93
C ARG A 327 29.14 27.65 -9.10
N THR A 328 28.34 26.60 -8.93
CA THR A 328 27.41 26.13 -9.96
C THR A 328 26.33 27.17 -10.25
N VAL A 329 25.72 27.74 -9.21
CA VAL A 329 24.70 28.80 -9.35
C VAL A 329 25.30 30.08 -9.94
N ARG A 330 26.53 30.45 -9.59
CA ARG A 330 27.23 31.59 -10.21
C ARG A 330 27.47 31.40 -11.70
N ARG A 331 27.87 30.19 -12.12
CA ARG A 331 28.04 29.85 -13.54
C ARG A 331 26.71 29.90 -14.29
N ALA A 332 25.67 29.28 -13.72
CA ALA A 332 24.32 29.23 -14.26
C ALA A 332 23.69 30.63 -14.45
N THR A 333 23.81 31.49 -13.43
CA THR A 333 23.16 32.83 -13.43
C THR A 333 24.01 33.94 -14.02
N GLY A 334 25.28 33.70 -14.33
CA GLY A 334 26.24 34.72 -14.77
C GLY A 334 26.63 35.74 -13.69
N LYS A 335 26.19 35.58 -12.44
CA LYS A 335 26.47 36.51 -11.33
C LYS A 335 27.72 36.06 -10.57
N GLN A 336 28.77 36.88 -10.57
CA GLN A 336 30.07 36.55 -9.96
C GLN A 336 30.11 36.70 -8.42
N ASN A 337 29.27 37.57 -7.85
CA ASN A 337 29.33 37.98 -6.44
C ASN A 337 28.08 37.58 -5.64
N LEU A 338 27.63 36.32 -5.74
CA LEU A 338 26.53 35.83 -4.91
C LEU A 338 27.05 35.33 -3.56
N SER A 339 26.54 35.87 -2.46
CA SER A 339 26.75 35.34 -1.12
C SER A 339 26.03 34.00 -0.92
N LYS A 340 26.38 33.27 0.13
CA LYS A 340 25.72 31.99 0.46
C LYS A 340 24.21 32.17 0.71
N ASP A 341 23.84 33.25 1.38
CA ASP A 341 22.44 33.57 1.69
C ASP A 341 21.67 33.94 0.41
N GLU A 342 22.28 34.74 -0.47
CA GLU A 342 21.69 35.10 -1.76
C GLU A 342 21.48 33.89 -2.68
N VAL A 343 22.42 32.92 -2.66
CA VAL A 343 22.26 31.65 -3.37
C VAL A 343 21.11 30.84 -2.77
N THR A 344 21.01 30.79 -1.44
CA THR A 344 19.96 30.05 -0.73
C THR A 344 18.58 30.62 -1.06
N ASP A 345 18.41 31.93 -0.98
CA ASP A 345 17.16 32.63 -1.32
C ASP A 345 16.76 32.43 -2.78
N LEU A 346 17.74 32.48 -3.70
CA LEU A 346 17.51 32.22 -5.11
C LEU A 346 17.00 30.80 -5.36
N LEU A 347 17.62 29.80 -4.72
CA LEU A 347 17.21 28.40 -4.83
C LEU A 347 15.82 28.19 -4.23
N ILE A 348 15.53 28.77 -3.06
CA ILE A 348 14.20 28.74 -2.45
C ILE A 348 13.17 29.30 -3.42
N LYS A 349 13.44 30.46 -4.04
CA LYS A 349 12.52 31.08 -4.99
C LYS A 349 12.26 30.21 -6.22
N ILE A 350 13.30 29.62 -6.81
CA ILE A 350 13.19 28.73 -7.98
C ILE A 350 12.41 27.47 -7.62
N PHE A 351 12.80 26.79 -6.54
CA PHE A 351 12.19 25.52 -6.15
C PHE A 351 10.85 25.70 -5.44
N SER A 352 10.43 26.90 -5.06
CA SER A 352 9.07 27.18 -4.55
C SER A 352 8.06 27.45 -5.66
N ALA A 353 8.50 27.77 -6.89
CA ALA A 353 7.60 27.99 -8.02
C ALA A 353 6.86 26.70 -8.43
N GLU A 354 5.53 26.74 -8.62
CA GLU A 354 4.71 25.56 -8.96
C GLU A 354 5.07 24.91 -10.30
N ARG A 355 5.60 25.70 -11.25
CA ARG A 355 6.14 25.23 -12.52
C ARG A 355 7.51 25.84 -12.74
N ILE A 356 8.54 25.00 -12.82
CA ILE A 356 9.83 25.40 -13.35
C ILE A 356 9.68 25.39 -14.87
N SER A 357 9.80 26.54 -15.53
CA SER A 357 9.77 26.58 -17.00
C SER A 357 11.03 25.92 -17.57
N LEU A 358 10.95 25.38 -18.80
CA LEU A 358 12.14 24.86 -19.50
C LEU A 358 13.27 25.90 -19.57
N GLU A 359 12.91 27.17 -19.73
CA GLU A 359 13.85 28.30 -19.71
C GLU A 359 14.55 28.47 -18.35
N GLN A 360 13.90 28.15 -17.23
CA GLN A 360 14.50 28.17 -15.90
C GLN A 360 15.44 26.97 -15.66
N LEU A 361 15.24 25.85 -16.36
CA LEU A 361 16.16 24.70 -16.34
C LEU A 361 17.36 24.91 -17.28
N ASP A 362 17.17 25.59 -18.41
CA ASP A 362 18.27 25.95 -19.31
C ASP A 362 19.21 27.00 -18.69
N LEU A 363 18.73 27.82 -17.75
CA LEU A 363 19.58 28.65 -16.91
C LEU A 363 20.50 27.84 -15.97
N LEU A 364 20.22 26.55 -15.72
CA LEU A 364 21.01 25.67 -14.83
C LEU A 364 21.89 24.66 -15.58
N ARG A 365 21.82 24.61 -16.92
CA ARG A 365 22.73 23.85 -17.78
C ARG A 365 23.92 24.72 -18.19
#